data_AF-A0A7C3R1H7-F1
#
_entry.id   AF-A0A7C3R1H7-F1
#
_cell.length_a   1.000
_cell.length_b   1.000
_cell.length_c   1.000
_cell.angle_alpha   90.00
_cell.angle_beta   90.00
_cell.angle_gamma   90.00
#
_symmetry.space_group_name_H-M   'P 1'
#
loop_
_entity.id
_entity.type
_entity.pdbx_description
1 polymer ?
#
loop_
_entity_poly.entity_id
_entity_poly.type
_entity_poly.pdbx_seq_one_letter_code
_entity_poly.pdbx_strand_id
1 'polypeptide(L)'
;EIAHPNTTEHHIRWITLYFHPEGDKFAYQVGHYEFSAHGESAAGANQGPVYTHHAVTTALKINKSGTLHALALCNIHGLWESSKEVRVVS
;
A
#
# COMPACT_ATOMS: atom_id res chain seq x y z
N GLU A 1 -15.39 3.43 7.32
CA GLU A 1 -13.96 3.73 7.07
C GLU A 1 -13.65 5.10 7.67
N ILE A 2 -12.48 5.29 8.30
CA ILE A 2 -12.06 6.57 8.88
C ILE A 2 -10.99 7.14 7.96
N ALA A 3 -11.17 8.36 7.48
CA ALA A 3 -10.21 9.00 6.59
C ALA A 3 -8.85 9.18 7.30
N HIS A 4 -7.76 8.74 6.66
CA HIS A 4 -6.40 9.00 7.15
C HIS A 4 -5.91 10.37 6.62
N PRO A 5 -5.22 11.19 7.45
CA PRO A 5 -4.63 12.44 7.00
C PRO A 5 -3.61 12.28 5.86
N ASN A 6 -3.41 13.36 5.11
CA ASN A 6 -2.36 13.47 4.09
C ASN A 6 -1.76 14.87 4.13
N THR A 7 -1.03 15.16 5.21
CA THR A 7 -0.28 16.40 5.38
C THR A 7 1.21 16.12 5.29
N THR A 8 2.05 17.14 5.16
CA THR A 8 3.52 17.00 5.20
C THR A 8 3.98 16.29 6.48
N GLU A 9 3.27 16.48 7.60
CA GLU A 9 3.60 15.93 8.91
C GLU A 9 3.04 14.53 9.14
N HIS A 10 1.92 14.17 8.51
CA HIS A 10 1.20 12.92 8.78
C HIS A 10 0.53 12.37 7.52
N HIS A 11 1.05 11.26 7.02
CA HIS A 11 0.61 10.62 5.78
C HIS A 11 0.99 9.14 5.73
N ILE A 12 0.28 8.39 4.89
CA ILE A 12 0.69 7.03 4.50
C ILE A 12 1.84 7.15 3.50
N ARG A 13 2.94 6.45 3.77
CA ARG A 13 4.14 6.42 2.94
C ARG A 13 4.01 5.45 1.77
N TRP A 14 3.53 4.25 2.05
CA TRP A 14 3.47 3.20 1.03
C TRP A 14 2.48 2.11 1.39
N ILE A 15 2.11 1.35 0.36
CA ILE A 15 1.49 0.02 0.47
C ILE A 15 2.38 -0.99 -0.26
N THR A 16 2.63 -2.15 0.35
CA THR A 16 3.30 -3.30 -0.28
C THR A 16 2.33 -4.46 -0.35
N LEU A 17 2.15 -5.03 -1.54
CA LEU A 17 1.34 -6.22 -1.74
C LEU A 17 2.25 -7.44 -1.87
N TYR A 18 1.95 -8.48 -1.11
CA TYR A 18 2.54 -9.81 -1.22
C TYR A 18 1.47 -10.83 -1.62
N PHE A 19 1.89 -11.87 -2.33
CA PHE A 19 1.08 -13.04 -2.61
C PHE A 19 1.76 -14.26 -2.00
N HIS A 20 1.02 -15.01 -1.18
CA HIS A 20 1.46 -16.28 -0.60
C HIS A 20 0.61 -17.41 -1.20
N PRO A 21 1.16 -18.20 -2.14
CA PRO A 21 0.42 -19.30 -2.74
C PRO A 21 0.08 -20.38 -1.70
N GLU A 22 -1.07 -21.01 -1.86
CA GLU A 22 -1.49 -22.11 -0.99
C GLU A 22 -0.45 -23.25 -0.99
N GLY A 23 -0.06 -23.70 0.21
CA GLY A 23 0.92 -24.78 0.40
C GLY A 23 2.37 -24.40 0.12
N ASP A 24 2.67 -23.16 -0.26
CA ASP A 24 4.03 -22.70 -0.49
C ASP A 24 4.71 -22.24 0.82
N LYS A 25 6.04 -22.35 0.88
CA LYS A 25 6.82 -21.93 2.06
C LYS A 25 7.00 -20.41 2.13
N PHE A 26 7.00 -19.75 0.98
CA PHE A 26 7.40 -18.35 0.87
C PHE A 26 6.30 -17.48 0.26
N ALA A 27 6.25 -16.23 0.70
CA ALA A 27 5.49 -15.18 0.05
C ALA A 27 6.35 -14.46 -1.01
N TYR A 28 5.68 -13.94 -2.01
CA TYR A 28 6.29 -13.20 -3.12
C TYR A 28 5.82 -11.76 -3.09
N GLN A 29 6.75 -10.80 -3.13
CA GLN A 29 6.38 -9.39 -3.26
C GLN A 29 5.80 -9.15 -4.66
N VAL A 30 4.53 -8.77 -4.72
CA VAL A 30 3.84 -8.41 -5.96
C VAL A 30 4.26 -7.02 -6.38
N GLY A 31 4.32 -6.08 -5.44
CA GLY A 31 4.76 -4.72 -5.71
C GLY A 31 4.83 -3.86 -4.45
N HIS A 32 5.66 -2.84 -4.52
CA HIS A 32 5.78 -1.78 -3.53
C HIS A 32 5.33 -0.47 -4.17
N TYR A 33 4.40 0.21 -3.52
CA TYR A 33 3.74 1.40 -4.06
C TYR A 33 3.96 2.56 -3.09
N GLU A 34 4.84 3.47 -3.46
CA GLU A 34 5.13 4.68 -2.69
C GLU A 34 4.16 5.80 -3.05
N PHE A 35 3.72 6.53 -2.03
CA PHE A 35 2.97 7.77 -2.17
C PHE A 35 3.88 8.88 -1.65
N SER A 36 4.50 9.66 -2.54
CA SER A 36 5.66 10.50 -2.16
C SER A 36 5.38 12.00 -2.05
N ALA A 37 4.20 12.48 -2.45
CA ALA A 37 3.86 13.90 -2.41
C ALA A 37 2.76 14.15 -1.37
N HIS A 38 3.04 15.03 -0.41
CA HIS A 38 2.15 15.37 0.71
C HIS A 38 2.11 16.88 0.96
N GLY A 39 2.15 17.68 -0.12
CA GLY A 39 2.04 19.13 -0.05
C GLY A 39 3.31 19.88 0.33
N GLU A 40 4.48 19.25 0.23
CA GLU A 40 5.77 19.92 0.47
C GLU A 40 6.06 20.97 -0.61
N SER A 41 6.59 22.14 -0.21
CA SER A 41 7.07 23.17 -1.14
C SER A 41 8.04 24.15 -0.48
N ALA A 42 8.73 24.96 -1.29
CA ALA A 42 9.54 26.08 -0.80
C ALA A 42 8.72 27.19 -0.10
N ALA A 43 7.40 27.26 -0.35
CA ALA A 43 6.49 28.19 0.33
C ALA A 43 6.09 27.70 1.74
N GLY A 44 6.46 26.47 2.11
CA GLY A 44 6.16 25.85 3.40
C GLY A 44 5.46 24.50 3.27
N ALA A 45 5.30 23.84 4.42
CA ALA A 45 4.54 22.60 4.55
C ALA A 45 3.07 22.82 4.17
N ASN A 46 2.48 21.83 3.50
CA ASN A 46 1.10 21.85 3.02
C ASN A 46 0.75 22.99 2.04
N GLN A 47 1.75 23.61 1.39
CA GLN A 47 1.57 24.66 0.37
C GLN A 47 1.93 24.18 -1.05
N GLY A 48 2.36 22.92 -1.19
CA GLY A 48 2.70 22.30 -2.45
C GLY A 48 1.46 21.91 -3.27
N PRO A 49 1.55 21.92 -4.61
CA PRO A 49 0.39 21.68 -5.47
C PRO A 49 0.05 20.19 -5.66
N VAL A 50 0.82 19.26 -5.10
CA VAL A 50 0.68 17.82 -5.35
C VAL A 50 0.50 17.05 -4.05
N TYR A 51 -0.55 16.22 -4.02
CA TYR A 51 -0.82 15.25 -2.96
C TYR A 51 -1.13 13.91 -3.61
N THR A 52 -0.43 12.85 -3.19
CA THR A 52 -0.71 11.49 -3.64
C THR A 52 -1.65 10.82 -2.66
N HIS A 53 -2.82 10.39 -3.11
CA HIS A 53 -3.75 9.64 -2.28
C HIS A 53 -3.22 8.23 -2.03
N HIS A 54 -3.46 7.68 -0.83
CA HIS A 54 -2.94 6.40 -0.38
C HIS A 54 -3.75 5.20 -0.90
N ALA A 55 -4.05 5.21 -2.20
CA ALA A 55 -4.76 4.15 -2.88
C ALA A 55 -4.01 3.76 -4.16
N VAL A 56 -3.94 2.46 -4.40
CA VAL A 56 -3.28 1.89 -5.58
C VAL A 56 -4.10 0.73 -6.11
N THR A 57 -4.21 0.66 -7.44
CA THR A 57 -4.71 -0.52 -8.14
C THR A 57 -3.55 -1.13 -8.90
N THR A 58 -3.32 -2.43 -8.71
CA THR A 58 -2.30 -3.18 -9.42
C THR A 58 -2.92 -4.37 -10.14
N ALA A 59 -2.31 -4.78 -11.25
CA ALA A 59 -2.68 -5.96 -11.99
C ALA A 59 -1.59 -7.01 -11.86
N LEU A 60 -1.99 -8.24 -11.56
CA LEU A 60 -1.11 -9.40 -11.45
C LEU A 60 -1.75 -10.62 -12.11
N LYS A 61 -0.91 -11.58 -12.50
CA LYS A 61 -1.35 -12.90 -12.96
C LYS A 61 -0.90 -13.94 -11.95
N ILE A 62 -1.85 -14.67 -11.39
CA ILE A 62 -1.62 -15.83 -10.54
C ILE A 62 -2.17 -17.09 -11.23
N ASN A 63 -1.52 -18.22 -11.04
CA ASN A 63 -1.94 -19.52 -11.57
C ASN A 63 -2.25 -20.55 -10.47
N LYS A 64 -2.25 -20.11 -9.21
CA LYS A 64 -2.61 -20.87 -8.01
C LYS A 64 -3.44 -19.98 -7.10
N SER A 65 -4.35 -20.59 -6.35
CA SER A 65 -5.03 -19.94 -5.23
C SER A 65 -4.02 -19.61 -4.12
N GLY A 66 -4.36 -18.66 -3.26
CA GLY A 66 -3.53 -18.27 -2.13
C GLY A 66 -4.07 -17.05 -1.41
N THR A 67 -3.20 -16.37 -0.66
CA THR A 67 -3.54 -15.20 0.14
C THR A 67 -2.77 -13.98 -0.34
N LEU A 68 -3.48 -12.88 -0.55
CA LEU A 68 -2.89 -11.55 -0.73
C LEU A 68 -2.68 -10.93 0.66
N HIS A 69 -1.48 -10.45 0.94
CA HIS A 69 -1.16 -9.69 2.14
C HIS A 69 -0.80 -8.26 1.74
N ALA A 70 -1.52 -7.27 2.27
CA ALA A 70 -1.20 -5.86 2.10
C ALA A 70 -0.60 -5.33 3.39
N LEU A 71 0.61 -4.78 3.31
CA LEU A 71 1.24 -4.00 4.38
C LEU A 71 1.19 -2.52 4.01
N ALA A 72 0.91 -1.66 4.99
CA ALA A 72 0.94 -0.21 4.84
C ALA A 72 1.80 0.42 5.94
N LEU A 73 2.49 1.51 5.62
CA LEU A 73 3.26 2.29 6.60
C LEU A 73 2.70 3.70 6.70
N CYS A 74 2.26 4.09 7.88
CA CYS A 74 2.09 5.49 8.24
C CYS A 74 3.43 6.04 8.75
N ASN A 75 3.78 7.27 8.35
CA ASN A 75 5.05 7.88 8.72
C ASN A 75 5.25 8.03 10.24
N ILE A 76 4.15 8.17 11.01
CA ILE A 76 4.18 8.33 12.48
C ILE A 76 3.41 7.25 13.26
N HIS A 77 2.56 6.45 12.59
CA HIS A 77 1.78 5.37 13.22
C HIS A 77 2.27 3.95 12.89
N GLY A 78 3.43 3.83 12.24
CA GLY A 78 4.05 2.53 11.99
C GLY A 78 3.29 1.66 10.99
N LEU A 79 3.46 0.34 11.14
CA LEU A 79 2.99 -0.67 10.18
C LEU A 79 1.58 -1.15 10.49
N TRP A 80 0.82 -1.38 9.42
CA TRP A 80 -0.51 -1.99 9.42
C TRP A 80 -0.54 -3.09 8.38
N GLU A 81 -1.29 -4.16 8.63
CA GLU A 81 -1.46 -5.26 7.69
C GLU A 81 -2.92 -5.68 7.53
N SER A 82 -3.23 -6.25 6.37
CA SER A 82 -4.48 -6.97 6.11
C SER A 82 -4.22 -8.10 5.13
N SER A 83 -5.10 -9.10 5.14
CA SER A 83 -5.00 -10.23 4.21
C SER A 83 -6.36 -10.58 3.60
N LYS A 84 -6.31 -11.16 2.40
CA LYS A 84 -7.50 -11.61 1.67
C LYS A 84 -7.18 -12.83 0.82
N GLU A 85 -7.96 -13.89 0.97
CA GLU A 85 -7.88 -15.06 0.11
C GLU A 85 -8.31 -14.72 -1.33
N VAL A 86 -7.63 -15.33 -2.30
CA VAL A 86 -7.97 -15.29 -3.72
C VAL A 86 -7.97 -16.71 -4.28
N ARG A 87 -9.06 -17.06 -4.98
CA ARG A 87 -9.21 -18.36 -5.64
C ARG A 87 -9.03 -18.20 -7.14
N VAL A 88 -8.19 -19.04 -7.73
CA VAL A 88 -8.15 -19.21 -9.18
C VAL A 88 -9.27 -20.17 -9.54
N VAL A 89 -10.26 -19.67 -10.29
CA VAL A 89 -11.32 -20.50 -10.88
C VAL A 89 -10.92 -20.92 -12.29
N SER A 90 -11.11 -22.19 -12.60
CA SER A 90 -10.95 -22.77 -13.94
C SER A 90 -12.13 -22.45 -14.84
#